data_AF-A0A0K2D2K7-F1
#
_entry.id   AF-A0A0K2D2K7-F1
#
_cell.length_a   1.000
_cell.length_b   1.000
_cell.length_c   1.000
_cell.angle_alpha   90.00
_cell.angle_beta   90.00
_cell.angle_gamma   90.00
#
_symmetry.space_group_name_H-M   'P 1'
#
loop_
_entity.id
_entity.type
_entity.pdbx_description
1 polymer ?
#
loop_
_entity_poly.entity_id
_entity_poly.type
_entity_poly.pdbx_seq_one_letter_code
_entity_poly.pdbx_strand_id
1 'polypeptide(L)' 'KGTPIDEHLGSWESVNETVHKYSQGALEKVTLYSIMEDPMTSCGC' A
#
# COMPACT_ATOMS: atom_id res chain seq x y z
N LYS A 1 -11.09 7.05 -3.94
CA LYS A 1 -10.84 5.59 -3.81
C LYS A 1 -10.70 5.07 -5.23
N GLY A 2 -9.49 4.71 -5.66
CA GLY A 2 -9.22 4.27 -7.03
C GLY A 2 -9.70 2.84 -7.29
N THR A 3 -9.39 2.30 -8.47
CA THR A 3 -9.70 0.91 -8.86
C THR A 3 -9.14 -0.08 -7.83
N PRO A 4 -9.98 -0.96 -7.25
CA PRO A 4 -9.51 -2.03 -6.39
C PRO A 4 -8.74 -3.06 -7.21
N ILE A 5 -7.53 -3.40 -6.76
CA ILE A 5 -6.75 -4.53 -7.30
C ILE A 5 -7.20 -5.80 -6.58
N ASP A 6 -7.31 -5.70 -5.25
CA ASP A 6 -7.80 -6.78 -4.40
C ASP A 6 -8.55 -6.17 -3.21
N GLU A 7 -9.86 -6.41 -3.15
CA GLU A 7 -10.71 -5.87 -2.08
C GLU A 7 -10.54 -6.61 -0.75
N HIS A 8 -10.11 -7.89 -0.78
CA HIS A 8 -9.90 -8.70 0.41
C HIS A 8 -8.62 -8.31 1.14
N LEU A 9 -7.54 -8.11 0.40
CA LEU A 9 -6.27 -7.61 0.93
C LEU A 9 -6.31 -6.10 1.19
N GLY A 10 -7.26 -5.40 0.55
CA GLY A 10 -7.30 -3.96 0.59
C GLY A 10 -6.13 -3.36 -0.18
N SER A 11 -5.96 -3.77 -1.43
CA SER A 11 -5.01 -3.21 -2.38
C SER A 11 -5.74 -2.34 -3.40
N TRP A 12 -5.27 -1.11 -3.58
CA TRP A 12 -5.83 -0.15 -4.56
C TRP A 12 -4.71 0.44 -5.40
N GLU A 13 -4.94 0.49 -6.72
CA GLU A 13 -3.94 0.98 -7.68
C GLU A 13 -3.49 2.42 -7.36
N SER A 14 -4.47 3.30 -7.13
CA SER A 14 -4.23 4.69 -6.74
C SER A 14 -3.48 4.83 -5.40
N VAL A 15 -3.62 3.87 -4.48
CA VAL A 15 -2.90 3.87 -3.20
C VAL A 15 -1.45 3.45 -3.44
N ASN A 16 -1.21 2.43 -4.25
CA ASN A 16 0.13 1.98 -4.61
C ASN A 16 0.92 3.07 -5.35
N GLU A 17 0.32 3.77 -6.31
CA GLU A 17 0.96 4.90 -7.00
C GLU A 17 1.33 6.03 -6.03
N THR A 18 0.44 6.32 -5.08
CA THR A 18 0.67 7.33 -4.04
C THR A 18 1.83 6.90 -3.14
N VAL A 19 1.80 5.68 -2.62
CA VAL A 19 2.87 5.15 -1.77
C VAL A 19 4.19 5.14 -2.51
N HIS A 20 4.25 4.72 -3.76
CA HIS A 20 5.47 4.75 -4.56
C HIS A 20 6.03 6.17 -4.71
N LYS A 21 5.17 7.15 -5.01
CA LYS A 21 5.57 8.56 -5.16
C LYS A 21 6.08 9.16 -3.85
N TYR A 22 5.39 8.93 -2.73
CA TYR A 22 5.73 9.52 -1.44
C TYR A 22 6.82 8.77 -0.68
N SER A 23 6.99 7.47 -0.96
CA SER A 23 8.09 6.66 -0.41
C SER A 23 9.41 6.88 -1.15
N GLN A 24 9.45 7.72 -2.19
CA GLN A 24 10.62 7.92 -3.04
C GLN A 24 11.15 6.59 -3.62
N GLY A 25 10.24 5.66 -3.94
CA GLY A 25 10.58 4.32 -4.44
C GLY A 25 10.95 3.31 -3.37
N ALA A 26 10.82 3.62 -2.07
CA ALA A 26 11.09 2.66 -0.99
C ALA A 26 9.98 1.59 -0.86
N LEU A 27 8.75 1.88 -1.31
CA LEU A 27 7.61 0.98 -1.23
C LEU A 27 6.80 1.05 -2.52
N GLU A 28 6.57 -0.09 -3.18
CA GLU A 28 5.80 -0.16 -4.42
C GLU A 28 4.32 -0.51 -4.20
N LYS A 29 4.01 -1.21 -3.12
CA LYS A 29 2.68 -1.78 -2.84
C LYS A 29 2.41 -1.79 -1.34
N VAL A 30 1.16 -1.64 -0.97
CA VAL A 30 0.69 -1.80 0.41
C VAL A 30 -0.65 -2.50 0.43
N THR A 31 -0.82 -3.47 1.32
CA THR A 31 -2.14 -4.02 1.64
C THR A 31 -2.64 -3.40 2.95
N LEU A 32 -3.90 -2.97 2.96
CA LEU A 32 -4.48 -2.33 4.16
C LEU A 32 -4.95 -3.34 5.20
N TYR A 33 -5.25 -4.58 4.79
CA TYR A 33 -5.90 -5.57 5.66
C TYR A 33 -5.08 -6.84 5.88
N SER A 34 -3.85 -6.91 5.36
CA SER A 34 -2.92 -7.99 5.65
C SER A 34 -1.64 -7.45 6.29
N ILE A 35 -1.23 -8.08 7.38
CA ILE A 35 0.08 -7.82 8.01
C ILE A 35 1.15 -8.74 7.38
N MET A 36 0.73 -9.80 6.70
CA MET A 36 1.60 -10.84 6.15
C MET A 36 2.04 -10.53 4.71
N GLU A 37 1.22 -9.80 3.95
CA GLU A 37 1.50 -9.44 2.56
C GLU A 37 1.63 -7.92 2.44
N ASP A 38 2.81 -7.43 2.07
CA ASP A 38 3.13 -6.01 1.88
C ASP A 38 2.51 -5.08 2.96
N PRO A 39 2.84 -5.28 4.25
CA PRO A 39 2.27 -4.49 5.33
C PRO A 39 2.72 -3.03 5.25
N MET A 40 1.86 -2.15 5.75
CA MET A 40 2.18 -0.74 5.87
C MET A 40 3.38 -0.55 6.83
N THR A 41 4.37 0.23 6.39
CA THR A 41 5.52 0.59 7.23
C THR A 41 5.12 1.64 8.27
N SER A 42 5.57 1.49 9.51
CA SER A 42 5.42 2.51 10.56
C SER A 42 6.68 3.39 10.65
N CYS A 43 6.49 4.65 11.04
CA CYS A 43 7.59 5.49 11.51
C CYS A 43 7.84 5.20 13.00
N GLY A 44 9.11 5.08 13.40
CA GLY A 44 9.53 4.76 14.77
C GLY A 44 9.46 5.97 15.70
N CYS A 45 8.24 6.39 16.03
CA CYS A 45 7.97 7.42 17.04
C CYS A 45 7.84 6.83 18.44
#